data_AF-A0A1F3Y5T1-F1
#
_entry.id   AF-A0A1F3Y5T1-F1
#
_cell.length_a   1.000
_cell.length_b   1.000
_cell.length_c   1.000
_cell.angle_alpha   90.00
_cell.angle_beta   90.00
_cell.angle_gamma   90.00
#
_symmetry.space_group_name_H-M   'P 1'
#
loop_
_entity.id
_entity.type
_entity.pdbx_description
1 polymer ?
#
loop_
_entity_poly.entity_id
_entity_poly.type
_entity_poly.pdbx_seq_one_letter_code
_entity_poly.pdbx_strand_id
1 'polypeptide(L)'
;MKNLLSLLWTFALIFAPWLLLGALIGSIPGYKLYEYVWKNDKFCTSCHVHDYASIGWKSSIHGELTTCHDCHHQALIDYAREGLALISGNPKFPRDLHHTPYVPRHICEACHLTDADRSSLTGPLSSDEVDKLPKVDRLYLHNIHLNKQTRVPLVSTIPLGQMNEEMKTFGVFDGEPAPKLRERRQIICTDCHGGPANRAHDISVADRSCVRCHANTHRTQFVQQYGCRNCHYQDFLTPLGAMPSAAKIQD
;
A
#
# COMPACT_ATOMS: atom_id res chain seq x y z
N MET A 1 13.59 -56.08 3.08
CA MET A 1 12.92 -54.97 3.83
C MET A 1 13.53 -54.72 5.22
N LYS A 2 13.74 -55.73 6.09
CA LYS A 2 14.30 -55.52 7.44
C LYS A 2 15.67 -54.79 7.46
N ASN A 3 16.56 -55.10 6.51
CA ASN A 3 17.89 -54.46 6.43
C ASN A 3 17.82 -52.98 6.02
N LEU A 4 16.87 -52.60 5.17
CA LEU A 4 16.68 -51.20 4.77
C LEU A 4 16.14 -50.35 5.93
N LEU A 5 15.20 -50.90 6.69
CA LEU A 5 14.63 -50.23 7.87
C LEU A 5 15.69 -50.02 8.97
N SER A 6 16.54 -51.03 9.19
CA SER A 6 17.66 -50.91 10.14
C SER A 6 18.68 -49.87 9.70
N LEU A 7 19.00 -49.79 8.40
CA LEU A 7 19.94 -48.81 7.86
C LEU A 7 19.41 -47.37 8.02
N LEU A 8 18.14 -47.14 7.69
CA LEU A 8 17.48 -45.84 7.86
C LEU A 8 17.41 -45.42 9.34
N TRP A 9 17.19 -46.38 10.25
CA TRP A 9 17.16 -46.11 11.69
C TRP A 9 18.52 -45.70 12.24
N THR A 10 19.59 -46.40 11.86
CA THR A 10 20.96 -46.03 12.25
C THR A 10 21.35 -44.65 11.69
N PHE A 11 20.99 -44.37 10.43
CA PHE A 11 21.22 -43.05 9.84
C PHE A 11 20.45 -41.96 10.60
N ALA A 12 19.17 -42.18 10.91
CA ALA A 12 18.37 -41.23 11.68
C ALA A 12 18.98 -40.98 13.08
N LEU A 13 19.40 -42.01 13.80
CA LEU A 13 20.02 -41.85 15.13
C LEU A 13 21.34 -41.07 15.09
N ILE A 14 22.14 -41.24 14.03
CA ILE A 14 23.41 -40.53 13.89
C ILE A 14 23.19 -39.08 13.46
N PHE A 15 22.33 -38.83 12.46
CA PHE A 15 22.20 -37.51 11.84
C PHE A 15 21.12 -36.61 12.49
N ALA A 16 20.06 -37.18 13.07
CA ALA A 16 18.99 -36.39 13.67
C ALA A 16 19.46 -35.46 14.80
N PRO A 17 20.37 -35.85 15.72
CA PRO A 17 20.87 -34.95 16.75
C PRO A 17 21.59 -33.72 16.16
N TRP A 18 22.38 -33.92 15.10
CA TRP A 18 23.07 -32.82 14.42
C TRP A 18 22.12 -31.91 13.64
N LEU A 19 21.10 -32.48 12.99
CA LEU A 19 20.06 -31.71 12.33
C LEU A 19 19.24 -30.89 13.34
N LEU A 20 18.90 -31.47 14.49
CA LEU A 20 18.19 -30.77 15.57
C LEU A 20 19.06 -29.68 16.17
N LEU A 21 20.33 -29.95 16.45
CA LEU A 21 21.27 -28.96 16.96
C LEU A 21 21.47 -27.83 15.95
N GLY A 22 21.64 -28.16 14.67
CA GLY A 22 21.75 -27.18 13.59
C GLY A 22 20.49 -26.33 13.43
N ALA A 23 19.30 -26.93 13.52
CA ALA A 23 18.03 -26.22 13.49
C ALA A 23 17.89 -25.29 14.72
N LEU A 24 18.29 -25.74 15.91
CA LEU A 24 18.27 -24.94 17.13
C LEU A 24 19.23 -23.75 17.03
N ILE A 25 20.48 -23.99 16.63
CA ILE A 25 21.50 -22.94 16.44
C ILE A 25 21.05 -21.96 15.34
N GLY A 26 20.49 -22.46 14.25
CA GLY A 26 19.99 -21.67 13.13
C GLY A 26 18.71 -20.89 13.43
N SER A 27 17.92 -21.30 14.43
CA SER A 27 16.65 -20.66 14.76
C SER A 27 16.81 -19.21 15.22
N ILE A 28 17.86 -18.91 16.01
CA ILE A 28 18.13 -17.55 16.52
C ILE A 28 18.50 -16.58 15.38
N PRO A 29 19.54 -16.85 14.56
CA PRO A 29 19.88 -15.97 13.44
C PRO A 29 18.78 -15.95 12.38
N GLY A 30 18.07 -17.07 12.16
CA GLY A 30 16.91 -17.12 11.26
C GLY A 30 15.78 -16.21 11.73
N TYR A 31 15.45 -16.23 13.02
CA TYR A 31 14.46 -15.32 13.61
C TYR A 31 14.89 -13.86 13.51
N LYS A 32 16.18 -13.56 13.74
CA LYS A 32 16.69 -12.19 13.61
C LYS A 32 16.68 -11.68 12.17
N LEU A 33 17.01 -12.53 11.20
CA LEU A 33 16.87 -12.22 9.79
C LEU A 33 15.39 -12.00 9.43
N TYR A 34 14.49 -12.84 9.92
CA TYR A 34 13.06 -12.66 9.75
C TYR A 34 12.58 -11.33 10.33
N GLU A 35 12.97 -10.97 11.57
CA GLU A 35 12.62 -9.67 12.16
C GLU A 35 13.18 -8.51 11.34
N TYR A 36 14.41 -8.61 10.85
CA TYR A 36 15.01 -7.57 10.01
C TYR A 36 14.25 -7.40 8.70
N VAL A 37 13.97 -8.51 8.00
CA VAL A 37 13.23 -8.48 6.73
C VAL A 37 11.80 -7.99 6.93
N TRP A 38 11.13 -8.44 7.99
CA TRP A 38 9.67 -8.28 8.13
C TRP A 38 9.24 -7.06 8.95
N LYS A 39 10.05 -6.63 9.90
CA LYS A 39 9.68 -5.57 10.86
C LYS A 39 10.57 -4.33 10.77
N ASN A 40 11.72 -4.42 10.09
CA ASN A 40 12.67 -3.30 10.02
C ASN A 40 12.64 -2.68 8.64
N ASP A 41 12.20 -1.43 8.56
CA ASP A 41 12.13 -0.68 7.31
C ASP A 41 13.50 -0.53 6.61
N LYS A 42 14.61 -0.65 7.38
CA LYS A 42 15.97 -0.62 6.84
C LYS A 42 16.23 -1.74 5.83
N PHE A 43 15.48 -2.84 5.89
CA PHE A 43 15.54 -3.87 4.87
C PHE A 43 15.03 -3.34 3.52
N CYS A 44 13.88 -2.65 3.51
CA CYS A 44 13.36 -2.04 2.28
C CYS A 44 14.30 -0.96 1.73
N THR A 45 15.00 -0.22 2.60
CA THR A 45 15.97 0.80 2.16
C THR A 45 17.36 0.25 1.87
N SER A 46 17.69 -1.01 2.20
CA SER A 46 19.05 -1.53 1.97
C SER A 46 19.39 -1.64 0.48
N CYS A 47 18.36 -1.64 -0.38
CA CYS A 47 18.51 -1.63 -1.83
C CYS A 47 18.53 -0.21 -2.43
N HIS A 48 18.38 0.85 -1.63
CA HIS A 48 18.26 2.27 -2.06
C HIS A 48 17.11 2.62 -3.02
N VAL A 49 16.25 1.66 -3.38
CA VAL A 49 15.11 1.89 -4.29
C VAL A 49 13.97 2.65 -3.58
N HIS A 50 13.98 2.67 -2.25
CA HIS A 50 12.84 3.12 -1.44
C HIS A 50 13.16 4.27 -0.48
N ASP A 51 14.25 5.02 -0.68
CA ASP A 51 14.67 6.06 0.28
C ASP A 51 13.58 7.12 0.50
N TYR A 52 12.98 7.65 -0.56
CA TYR A 52 11.90 8.64 -0.45
C TYR A 52 10.64 8.04 0.20
N ALA A 53 10.35 6.77 -0.08
CA ALA A 53 9.20 6.06 0.44
C ALA A 53 9.33 5.80 1.95
N SER A 54 10.50 5.32 2.38
CA SER A 54 10.80 5.09 3.80
C SER A 54 10.80 6.40 4.58
N ILE A 55 11.41 7.47 4.04
CA ILE A 55 11.38 8.80 4.68
C ILE A 55 9.94 9.28 4.86
N GLY A 56 9.14 9.19 3.79
CA GLY A 56 7.74 9.60 3.81
C GLY A 56 6.91 8.84 4.85
N TRP A 57 6.99 7.51 4.78
CA TRP A 57 6.34 6.62 5.74
C TRP A 57 6.76 6.90 7.18
N LYS A 58 8.07 7.00 7.47
CA LYS A 58 8.61 7.34 8.80
C LYS A 58 8.11 8.67 9.34
N SER A 59 7.91 9.65 8.46
CA SER A 59 7.42 10.97 8.85
C SER A 59 5.89 11.03 9.03
N SER A 60 5.19 9.96 8.68
CA SER A 60 3.74 9.84 8.80
C SER A 60 3.35 9.07 10.07
N ILE A 61 2.07 9.17 10.45
CA ILE A 61 1.50 8.36 11.55
C ILE A 61 1.61 6.84 11.29
N HIS A 62 1.71 6.41 10.04
CA HIS A 62 1.88 5.00 9.71
C HIS A 62 3.28 4.51 10.08
N GLY A 63 4.30 5.38 10.01
CA GLY A 63 5.67 5.09 10.45
C GLY A 63 5.79 4.76 11.93
N GLU A 64 4.83 5.22 12.73
CA GLU A 64 4.77 4.98 14.18
C GLU A 64 4.02 3.70 14.54
N LEU A 65 3.11 3.22 13.67
CA LEU A 65 2.13 2.18 14.00
C LEU A 65 2.25 0.89 13.18
N THR A 66 2.82 0.97 11.98
CA THR A 66 2.84 -0.14 11.01
C THR A 66 4.28 -0.50 10.65
N THR A 67 4.43 -1.44 9.72
CA THR A 67 5.66 -1.75 9.00
C THR A 67 5.41 -1.64 7.50
N CYS A 68 6.46 -1.57 6.68
CA CYS A 68 6.32 -1.61 5.22
C CYS A 68 5.53 -2.86 4.76
N HIS A 69 5.69 -3.98 5.46
CA HIS A 69 5.07 -5.25 5.10
C HIS A 69 3.58 -5.30 5.38
N ASP A 70 3.10 -4.57 6.39
CA ASP A 70 1.68 -4.47 6.71
C ASP A 70 0.87 -3.91 5.52
N CYS A 71 1.53 -3.13 4.64
CA CYS A 71 0.93 -2.54 3.44
C CYS A 71 1.26 -3.32 2.16
N HIS A 72 2.46 -3.89 2.03
CA HIS A 72 2.93 -4.43 0.75
C HIS A 72 2.80 -5.94 0.58
N HIS A 73 2.54 -6.72 1.64
CA HIS A 73 2.30 -8.18 1.63
C HIS A 73 3.02 -8.96 0.51
N GLN A 74 4.31 -8.71 0.31
CA GLN A 74 5.10 -9.41 -0.69
C GLN A 74 5.56 -10.74 -0.09
N ALA A 75 5.47 -11.82 -0.88
CA ALA A 75 5.91 -13.12 -0.41
C ALA A 75 7.43 -13.13 -0.15
N LEU A 76 7.86 -13.78 0.93
CA LEU A 76 9.28 -13.83 1.33
C LEU A 76 10.19 -14.36 0.22
N ILE A 77 9.69 -15.27 -0.61
CA ILE A 77 10.42 -15.82 -1.76
C ILE A 77 10.72 -14.76 -2.83
N ASP A 78 9.86 -13.76 -2.99
CA ASP A 78 10.08 -12.70 -3.97
C ASP A 78 11.15 -11.73 -3.50
N TYR A 79 11.24 -11.44 -2.20
CA TYR A 79 12.39 -10.72 -1.63
C TYR A 79 13.71 -11.45 -1.88
N ALA A 80 13.74 -12.78 -1.72
CA ALA A 80 14.94 -13.56 -2.01
C ALA A 80 15.32 -13.51 -3.49
N ARG A 81 14.33 -13.57 -4.40
CA ARG A 81 14.55 -13.43 -5.86
C ARG A 81 15.08 -12.05 -6.22
N GLU A 82 14.54 -11.00 -5.62
CA GLU A 82 14.99 -9.62 -5.86
C GLU A 82 16.40 -9.38 -5.31
N GLY A 83 16.71 -9.89 -4.12
CA GLY A 83 18.06 -9.87 -3.58
C GLY A 83 19.05 -10.61 -4.47
N LEU A 84 18.67 -11.79 -4.98
CA LEU A 84 19.49 -12.52 -5.95
C LEU A 84 19.65 -11.72 -7.25
N ALA A 85 18.60 -11.12 -7.79
CA ALA A 85 18.68 -10.31 -9.01
C ALA A 85 19.59 -9.07 -8.83
N LEU A 86 19.56 -8.45 -7.64
CA LEU A 86 20.40 -7.31 -7.29
C LEU A 86 21.88 -7.70 -7.15
N ILE A 87 22.18 -8.87 -6.58
CA ILE A 87 23.55 -9.36 -6.39
C ILE A 87 24.13 -9.94 -7.68
N SER A 88 23.32 -10.67 -8.45
CA SER A 88 23.77 -11.40 -9.64
C SER A 88 23.65 -10.60 -10.94
N GLY A 89 22.85 -9.54 -10.96
CA GLY A 89 22.61 -8.69 -12.12
C GLY A 89 23.10 -7.25 -11.93
N ASN A 90 23.14 -6.50 -13.03
CA ASN A 90 23.19 -5.03 -13.02
C ASN A 90 21.77 -4.50 -13.26
N PRO A 91 20.87 -4.52 -12.26
CA PRO A 91 19.48 -4.18 -12.48
C PRO A 91 19.32 -2.73 -12.96
N LYS A 92 18.65 -2.54 -14.08
CA LYS A 92 18.22 -1.27 -14.64
C LYS A 92 16.90 -0.86 -14.01
N PHE A 93 16.97 -0.25 -12.84
CA PHE A 93 15.79 0.33 -12.21
C PHE A 93 15.16 1.44 -13.08
N PRO A 94 13.82 1.55 -13.14
CA PRO A 94 12.80 0.69 -12.50
C PRO A 94 12.38 -0.50 -13.37
N ARG A 95 12.99 -0.73 -14.54
CA ARG A 95 12.57 -1.75 -15.52
C ARG A 95 12.77 -3.18 -15.03
N ASP A 96 13.75 -3.37 -14.16
CA ASP A 96 14.10 -4.68 -13.61
C ASP A 96 13.37 -4.97 -12.29
N LEU A 97 12.48 -4.07 -11.83
CA LEU A 97 11.49 -4.41 -10.81
C LEU A 97 10.42 -5.28 -11.46
N HIS A 98 10.33 -6.53 -11.02
CA HIS A 98 9.37 -7.49 -11.57
C HIS A 98 7.91 -7.17 -11.23
N HIS A 99 7.68 -6.18 -10.36
CA HIS A 99 6.34 -5.76 -9.99
C HIS A 99 6.30 -4.26 -9.67
N THR A 100 5.16 -3.63 -9.94
CA THR A 100 4.86 -2.29 -9.43
C THR A 100 4.44 -2.44 -7.97
N PRO A 101 5.00 -1.66 -7.03
CA PRO A 101 4.53 -1.65 -5.66
C PRO A 101 3.03 -1.35 -5.64
N TYR A 102 2.25 -2.32 -5.19
CA TYR A 102 0.80 -2.24 -5.13
C TYR A 102 0.36 -2.55 -3.71
N VAL A 103 -0.46 -1.67 -3.15
CA VAL A 103 -1.16 -1.91 -1.88
C VAL A 103 -2.59 -2.34 -2.24
N PRO A 104 -2.95 -3.60 -2.00
CA PRO A 104 -4.31 -4.05 -2.18
C PRO A 104 -5.31 -3.21 -1.39
N ARG A 105 -6.45 -2.90 -2.03
CA ARG A 105 -7.56 -2.14 -1.45
C ARG A 105 -7.92 -2.63 -0.04
N HIS A 106 -8.07 -3.95 0.11
CA HIS A 106 -8.55 -4.57 1.34
C HIS A 106 -7.65 -4.30 2.55
N ILE A 107 -6.36 -4.01 2.36
CA ILE A 107 -5.45 -3.70 3.49
C ILE A 107 -5.80 -2.36 4.11
N CYS A 108 -6.01 -1.33 3.27
CA CYS A 108 -6.45 -0.02 3.75
C CYS A 108 -7.82 -0.15 4.45
N GLU A 109 -8.70 -0.96 3.87
CA GLU A 109 -10.06 -1.13 4.38
C GLU A 109 -10.10 -1.86 5.72
N ALA A 110 -9.29 -2.91 5.88
CA ALA A 110 -9.17 -3.68 7.11
C ALA A 110 -8.87 -2.78 8.32
N CYS A 111 -8.09 -1.70 8.11
CA CYS A 111 -7.76 -0.73 9.14
C CYS A 111 -8.76 0.43 9.25
N HIS A 112 -9.21 0.98 8.11
CA HIS A 112 -9.90 2.27 8.07
C HIS A 112 -11.41 2.23 7.79
N LEU A 113 -11.99 1.07 7.48
CA LEU A 113 -13.45 0.92 7.41
C LEU A 113 -13.97 0.23 8.66
N THR A 114 -15.23 0.48 8.99
CA THR A 114 -15.90 -0.13 10.14
C THR A 114 -16.04 -1.64 9.96
N ASP A 115 -16.55 -2.07 8.81
CA ASP A 115 -17.02 -3.44 8.55
C ASP A 115 -16.16 -4.17 7.51
N ALA A 116 -14.84 -4.00 7.56
CA ALA A 116 -13.92 -4.68 6.65
C ALA A 116 -13.41 -6.02 7.21
N ASP A 117 -13.08 -6.94 6.30
CA ASP A 117 -12.36 -8.16 6.65
C ASP A 117 -10.93 -7.82 7.10
N ARG A 118 -10.55 -8.32 8.27
CA ARG A 118 -9.23 -8.10 8.89
C ARG A 118 -8.32 -9.32 8.81
N SER A 119 -8.78 -10.41 8.19
CA SER A 119 -8.02 -11.66 8.06
C SER A 119 -6.69 -11.48 7.32
N SER A 120 -6.59 -10.44 6.50
CA SER A 120 -5.37 -10.08 5.77
C SER A 120 -4.32 -9.37 6.61
N LEU A 121 -4.64 -8.83 7.79
CA LEU A 121 -3.68 -8.07 8.58
C LEU A 121 -2.66 -9.02 9.22
N THR A 122 -1.39 -8.87 8.84
CA THR A 122 -0.27 -9.66 9.39
C THR A 122 0.68 -8.84 10.27
N GLY A 123 0.33 -7.57 10.52
CA GLY A 123 1.15 -6.60 11.22
C GLY A 123 1.09 -6.70 12.75
N PRO A 124 1.81 -5.79 13.45
CA PRO A 124 1.88 -5.79 14.91
C PRO A 124 0.60 -5.31 15.59
N LEU A 125 -0.30 -4.65 14.85
CA LEU A 125 -1.54 -4.11 15.38
C LEU A 125 -2.53 -5.22 15.75
N SER A 126 -2.91 -5.26 17.02
CA SER A 126 -4.02 -6.08 17.50
C SER A 126 -5.38 -5.58 16.99
N SER A 127 -6.40 -6.44 17.02
CA SER A 127 -7.75 -6.04 16.63
C SER A 127 -8.29 -4.84 17.42
N ASP A 128 -8.00 -4.79 18.72
CA ASP A 128 -8.40 -3.68 19.61
C ASP A 128 -7.68 -2.36 19.25
N GLU A 129 -6.44 -2.42 18.78
CA GLU A 129 -5.71 -1.25 18.30
C GLU A 129 -6.28 -0.76 16.95
N VAL A 130 -6.61 -1.69 16.06
CA VAL A 130 -7.27 -1.39 14.78
C VAL A 130 -8.63 -0.71 15.00
N ASP A 131 -9.38 -1.08 16.03
CA ASP A 131 -10.67 -0.45 16.34
C ASP A 131 -10.56 1.01 16.79
N LYS A 132 -9.41 1.41 17.32
CA LYS A 132 -9.13 2.79 17.75
C LYS A 132 -8.71 3.69 16.57
N LEU A 133 -8.38 3.11 15.42
CA LEU A 133 -7.98 3.89 14.24
C LEU A 133 -9.15 4.69 13.66
N PRO A 134 -8.89 5.86 13.05
CA PRO A 134 -9.93 6.64 12.37
C PRO A 134 -10.66 5.82 11.30
N LYS A 135 -11.99 5.76 11.41
CA LYS A 135 -12.89 5.06 10.48
C LYS A 135 -13.41 6.04 9.43
N VAL A 136 -12.81 6.01 8.24
CA VAL A 136 -13.02 7.03 7.20
C VAL A 136 -14.38 6.90 6.52
N ASP A 137 -14.97 5.70 6.50
CA ASP A 137 -16.35 5.46 6.07
C ASP A 137 -17.40 6.23 6.89
N ARG A 138 -17.03 6.71 8.07
CA ARG A 138 -17.88 7.54 8.95
C ARG A 138 -17.67 9.04 8.74
N LEU A 139 -16.79 9.45 7.83
CA LEU A 139 -16.51 10.84 7.50
C LEU A 139 -17.22 11.21 6.19
N TYR A 140 -17.74 12.43 6.12
CA TYR A 140 -18.69 12.85 5.09
C TYR A 140 -18.17 12.67 3.66
N LEU A 141 -17.11 13.37 3.25
CA LEU A 141 -16.63 13.24 1.87
C LEU A 141 -16.01 11.86 1.60
N HIS A 142 -15.36 11.22 2.57
CA HIS A 142 -14.86 9.86 2.38
C HIS A 142 -16.00 8.88 2.07
N ASN A 143 -17.10 8.94 2.82
CA ASN A 143 -18.28 8.11 2.61
C ASN A 143 -18.89 8.34 1.22
N ILE A 144 -19.04 9.60 0.79
CA ILE A 144 -19.54 9.91 -0.56
C ILE A 144 -18.64 9.25 -1.62
N HIS A 145 -17.33 9.43 -1.52
CA HIS A 145 -16.42 8.89 -2.54
C HIS A 145 -16.41 7.36 -2.54
N LEU A 146 -16.35 6.70 -1.38
CA LEU A 146 -16.33 5.24 -1.25
C LEU A 146 -17.60 4.57 -1.81
N ASN A 147 -18.74 5.29 -1.85
CA ASN A 147 -19.99 4.81 -2.41
C ASN A 147 -20.20 5.18 -3.90
N LYS A 148 -19.23 5.83 -4.54
CA LYS A 148 -19.32 6.21 -5.95
C LYS A 148 -18.44 5.33 -6.83
N GLN A 149 -18.84 5.26 -8.08
CA GLN A 149 -18.11 4.55 -9.11
C GLN A 149 -17.43 5.51 -10.09
N THR A 150 -16.29 5.09 -10.61
CA THR A 150 -15.51 5.82 -11.62
C THR A 150 -15.18 4.95 -12.82
N ARG A 151 -14.91 5.58 -13.96
CA ARG A 151 -14.28 4.95 -15.13
C ARG A 151 -12.81 5.31 -15.25
N VAL A 152 -12.25 6.09 -14.33
CA VAL A 152 -10.82 6.41 -14.36
C VAL A 152 -10.04 5.15 -13.96
N PRO A 153 -8.98 4.74 -14.69
CA PRO A 153 -8.18 3.57 -14.34
C PRO A 153 -7.49 3.74 -12.99
N LEU A 154 -7.07 2.64 -12.36
CA LEU A 154 -6.18 2.76 -11.20
C LEU A 154 -4.77 3.13 -11.69
N VAL A 155 -4.04 3.91 -10.92
CA VAL A 155 -2.64 4.21 -11.28
C VAL A 155 -1.83 2.93 -11.40
N SER A 156 -2.06 1.97 -10.50
CA SER A 156 -1.37 0.68 -10.51
C SER A 156 -1.66 -0.18 -11.74
N THR A 157 -2.67 0.17 -12.54
CA THR A 157 -2.96 -0.52 -13.81
C THR A 157 -2.23 0.08 -15.01
N ILE A 158 -1.52 1.19 -14.83
CA ILE A 158 -0.72 1.84 -15.87
C ILE A 158 0.62 1.11 -15.99
N PRO A 159 1.00 0.60 -17.17
CA PRO A 159 2.31 -0.01 -17.37
C PRO A 159 3.44 0.96 -17.05
N LEU A 160 4.49 0.49 -16.36
CA LEU A 160 5.65 1.31 -15.98
C LEU A 160 6.26 2.11 -17.15
N GLY A 161 6.30 1.52 -18.34
CA GLY A 161 6.83 2.18 -19.55
C GLY A 161 5.99 3.35 -20.07
N GLN A 162 4.71 3.45 -19.67
CA GLN A 162 3.79 4.52 -20.05
C GLN A 162 3.64 5.57 -18.95
N MET A 163 4.13 5.29 -17.75
CA MET A 163 3.86 6.09 -16.57
C MET A 163 4.45 7.49 -16.66
N ASN A 164 5.62 7.69 -17.30
CA ASN A 164 6.22 9.01 -17.46
C ASN A 164 5.38 9.98 -18.29
N GLU A 165 4.74 9.51 -19.36
CA GLU A 165 3.88 10.37 -20.18
C GLU A 165 2.52 10.61 -19.51
N GLU A 166 1.94 9.58 -18.90
CA GLU A 166 0.68 9.73 -18.16
C GLU A 166 0.85 10.62 -16.92
N MET A 167 2.00 10.59 -16.25
CA MET A 167 2.31 11.48 -15.13
C MET A 167 2.36 12.97 -15.51
N LYS A 168 2.71 13.31 -16.77
CA LYS A 168 2.75 14.71 -17.21
C LYS A 168 1.36 15.34 -17.29
N THR A 169 0.36 14.53 -17.62
CA THR A 169 -1.04 14.98 -17.76
C THR A 169 -1.88 14.65 -16.52
N PHE A 170 -1.36 13.85 -15.60
CA PHE A 170 -2.06 13.42 -14.41
C PHE A 170 -2.52 14.60 -13.53
N GLY A 171 -3.83 14.80 -13.46
CA GLY A 171 -4.42 15.76 -12.52
C GLY A 171 -4.07 17.21 -12.83
N VAL A 172 -3.87 17.55 -14.10
CA VAL A 172 -3.68 18.92 -14.56
C VAL A 172 -5.00 19.48 -15.08
N PHE A 173 -5.38 20.69 -14.68
CA PHE A 173 -6.66 21.30 -15.05
C PHE A 173 -6.81 21.51 -16.56
N ASP A 174 -5.71 21.87 -17.23
CA ASP A 174 -5.65 22.13 -18.67
C ASP A 174 -5.09 20.94 -19.47
N GLY A 175 -4.99 19.77 -18.83
CA GLY A 175 -4.52 18.54 -19.47
C GLY A 175 -5.64 17.75 -20.14
N GLU A 176 -5.25 16.79 -21.00
CA GLU A 176 -6.17 15.79 -21.52
C GLU A 176 -6.78 14.99 -20.36
N PRO A 177 -8.10 14.74 -20.37
CA PRO A 177 -8.76 13.97 -19.32
C PRO A 177 -8.18 12.55 -19.29
N ALA A 178 -8.13 11.96 -18.09
CA ALA A 178 -7.68 10.59 -17.94
C ALA A 178 -8.50 9.64 -18.85
N PRO A 179 -7.86 8.66 -19.50
CA PRO A 179 -8.55 7.70 -20.34
C PRO A 179 -9.63 7.00 -19.51
N LYS A 180 -10.79 6.75 -20.11
CA LYS A 180 -11.92 6.11 -19.41
C LYS A 180 -11.95 4.61 -19.74
N LEU A 181 -12.01 3.80 -18.70
CA LEU A 181 -12.35 2.39 -18.77
C LEU A 181 -13.75 2.20 -19.37
N ARG A 182 -13.94 1.05 -20.03
CA ARG A 182 -15.24 0.64 -20.55
C ARG A 182 -16.25 0.42 -19.42
N GLU A 183 -15.80 -0.25 -18.36
CA GLU A 183 -16.62 -0.59 -17.20
C GLU A 183 -16.36 0.37 -16.05
N ARG A 184 -17.38 0.51 -15.19
CA ARG A 184 -17.27 1.29 -13.96
C ARG A 184 -16.68 0.39 -12.87
N ARG A 185 -15.85 0.99 -12.01
CA ARG A 185 -15.34 0.37 -10.79
C ARG A 185 -15.62 1.27 -9.60
N GLN A 186 -15.61 0.70 -8.40
CA GLN A 186 -15.67 1.50 -7.17
C GLN A 186 -14.42 2.38 -7.03
N ILE A 187 -14.60 3.56 -6.45
CA ILE A 187 -13.49 4.40 -5.98
C ILE A 187 -12.88 3.72 -4.75
N ILE A 188 -11.55 3.75 -4.66
CA ILE A 188 -10.79 3.13 -3.55
C ILE A 188 -9.81 4.12 -2.95
N CYS A 189 -9.24 3.79 -1.79
CA CYS A 189 -8.32 4.66 -1.05
C CYS A 189 -7.17 5.18 -1.92
N THR A 190 -6.58 4.30 -2.75
CA THR A 190 -5.44 4.63 -3.61
C THR A 190 -5.78 5.47 -4.85
N ASP A 191 -7.06 5.75 -5.12
CA ASP A 191 -7.44 6.76 -6.11
C ASP A 191 -7.10 8.18 -5.65
N CYS A 192 -7.22 8.41 -4.34
CA CYS A 192 -6.97 9.71 -3.73
C CYS A 192 -5.61 9.75 -3.07
N HIS A 193 -5.31 8.80 -2.19
CA HIS A 193 -4.08 8.72 -1.37
C HIS A 193 -2.91 8.03 -2.07
N GLY A 194 -3.16 7.41 -3.22
CA GLY A 194 -2.15 6.71 -4.00
C GLY A 194 -1.67 7.49 -5.21
N GLY A 195 -0.76 6.86 -5.94
CA GLY A 195 -0.31 7.34 -7.24
C GLY A 195 0.91 8.27 -7.21
N PRO A 196 1.35 8.73 -8.38
CA PRO A 196 2.67 9.32 -8.54
C PRO A 196 2.78 10.73 -7.97
N ALA A 197 1.65 11.45 -8.04
CA ALA A 197 1.54 12.80 -7.52
C ALA A 197 1.54 12.83 -5.98
N ASN A 198 1.32 11.68 -5.33
CA ASN A 198 0.83 11.69 -3.98
C ASN A 198 1.61 10.83 -2.98
N ARG A 199 2.86 10.48 -3.35
CA ARG A 199 3.83 9.77 -2.51
C ARG A 199 3.11 8.89 -1.50
N ALA A 200 2.52 7.77 -1.94
CA ALA A 200 1.57 6.96 -1.16
C ALA A 200 2.03 6.58 0.27
N HIS A 201 3.30 6.79 0.60
CA HIS A 201 3.92 6.64 1.90
C HIS A 201 3.69 7.83 2.86
N ASP A 202 3.39 9.03 2.37
CA ASP A 202 2.98 10.21 3.18
C ASP A 202 1.47 10.17 3.50
N ILE A 203 0.71 9.38 2.74
CA ILE A 203 -0.76 9.12 2.85
C ILE A 203 -1.63 10.40 2.84
N SER A 204 -1.03 11.55 2.54
CA SER A 204 -1.77 12.78 2.27
C SER A 204 -2.48 12.68 0.91
N VAL A 205 -3.59 13.38 0.71
CA VAL A 205 -4.22 13.53 -0.62
C VAL A 205 -3.55 14.68 -1.36
N ALA A 206 -3.25 14.57 -2.65
CA ALA A 206 -2.77 15.69 -3.48
C ALA A 206 -3.93 16.25 -4.30
N ASP A 207 -3.95 17.56 -4.54
CA ASP A 207 -5.00 18.21 -5.34
C ASP A 207 -5.08 17.64 -6.77
N ARG A 208 -3.95 17.18 -7.32
CA ARG A 208 -3.91 16.47 -8.61
C ARG A 208 -4.77 15.21 -8.63
N SER A 209 -4.86 14.47 -7.52
CA SER A 209 -5.74 13.31 -7.41
C SER A 209 -7.22 13.71 -7.56
N CYS A 210 -7.61 14.86 -7.02
CA CYS A 210 -8.96 15.41 -7.19
C CYS A 210 -9.20 15.80 -8.64
N VAL A 211 -8.28 16.56 -9.24
CA VAL A 211 -8.38 17.04 -10.64
C VAL A 211 -8.49 15.88 -11.62
N ARG A 212 -7.85 14.74 -11.35
CA ARG A 212 -7.94 13.55 -12.20
C ARG A 212 -9.38 13.13 -12.53
N CYS A 213 -10.28 13.24 -11.56
CA CYS A 213 -11.71 12.93 -11.71
C CYS A 213 -12.55 14.19 -11.94
N HIS A 214 -12.14 15.32 -11.35
CA HIS A 214 -12.88 16.56 -11.28
C HIS A 214 -12.32 17.69 -12.15
N ALA A 215 -11.48 17.43 -13.17
CA ALA A 215 -10.87 18.46 -14.02
C ALA A 215 -11.89 19.41 -14.70
N ASN A 216 -13.12 18.94 -14.89
CA ASN A 216 -14.21 19.71 -15.48
C ASN A 216 -15.07 20.43 -14.42
N THR A 217 -14.72 20.30 -13.15
CA THR A 217 -15.39 20.92 -12.00
C THR A 217 -14.41 21.93 -11.39
N HIS A 218 -14.88 23.14 -11.08
CA HIS A 218 -14.07 24.18 -10.43
C HIS A 218 -12.81 24.65 -11.18
N ARG A 219 -12.95 25.05 -12.45
CA ARG A 219 -11.85 25.60 -13.29
C ARG A 219 -11.50 27.08 -13.03
N THR A 220 -11.91 27.63 -11.90
CA THR A 220 -11.58 29.03 -11.59
C THR A 220 -10.08 29.18 -11.32
N GLN A 221 -9.48 30.32 -11.68
CA GLN A 221 -8.09 30.64 -11.37
C GLN A 221 -7.78 30.48 -9.87
N PHE A 222 -8.75 30.81 -9.01
CA PHE A 222 -8.65 30.62 -7.57
C PHE A 222 -8.38 29.16 -7.19
N VAL A 223 -9.20 28.22 -7.66
CA VAL A 223 -9.02 26.78 -7.35
C VAL A 223 -7.74 26.21 -7.97
N GLN A 224 -7.34 26.67 -9.16
CA GLN A 224 -6.05 26.27 -9.74
C GLN A 224 -4.85 26.74 -8.91
N GLN A 225 -4.94 27.94 -8.32
CA GLN A 225 -3.87 28.54 -7.52
C GLN A 225 -3.81 27.97 -6.10
N TYR A 226 -4.96 27.77 -5.46
CA TYR A 226 -5.05 27.39 -4.05
C TYR A 226 -5.33 25.90 -3.84
N GLY A 227 -5.75 25.15 -4.85
CA GLY A 227 -6.06 23.73 -4.73
C GLY A 227 -7.42 23.43 -4.08
N CYS A 228 -7.90 22.21 -4.29
CA CYS A 228 -9.21 21.76 -3.84
C CYS A 228 -9.29 21.57 -2.32
N ARG A 229 -8.19 21.11 -1.71
CA ARG A 229 -8.15 20.79 -0.27
C ARG A 229 -8.30 22.03 0.61
N ASN A 230 -7.88 23.20 0.14
CA ASN A 230 -8.02 24.44 0.92
C ASN A 230 -9.48 24.77 1.28
N CYS A 231 -10.44 24.30 0.48
CA CYS A 231 -11.86 24.46 0.78
C CYS A 231 -12.49 23.17 1.36
N HIS A 232 -12.10 22.01 0.84
CA HIS A 232 -12.77 20.73 1.16
C HIS A 232 -12.13 19.90 2.26
N TYR A 233 -10.95 20.27 2.78
CA TYR A 233 -10.24 19.46 3.77
C TYR A 233 -11.09 19.16 5.02
N GLN A 234 -11.80 20.17 5.53
CA GLN A 234 -12.65 19.99 6.70
C GLN A 234 -13.80 19.00 6.46
N ASP A 235 -14.35 18.97 5.25
CA ASP A 235 -15.45 18.08 4.88
C ASP A 235 -14.98 16.60 4.85
N PHE A 236 -13.69 16.35 4.58
CA PHE A 236 -13.09 15.02 4.69
C PHE A 236 -12.90 14.56 6.14
N LEU A 237 -12.89 15.48 7.10
CA LEU A 237 -12.76 15.21 8.54
C LEU A 237 -14.09 15.29 9.30
N THR A 238 -15.16 15.70 8.63
CA THR A 238 -16.45 15.93 9.28
C THR A 238 -17.19 14.60 9.46
N PRO A 239 -17.55 14.20 10.69
CA PRO A 239 -18.33 12.98 10.91
C PRO A 239 -19.70 13.08 10.25
N LEU A 240 -20.21 11.98 9.68
CA LEU A 240 -21.53 11.93 9.03
C LEU A 240 -22.67 12.43 9.95
N GLY A 241 -22.58 12.14 11.24
CA GLY A 241 -23.58 12.57 12.23
C GLY A 241 -23.58 14.07 12.53
N ALA A 242 -22.51 14.79 12.18
CA ALA A 242 -22.38 16.23 12.42
C ALA A 242 -22.91 17.08 11.24
N MET A 243 -23.23 16.45 10.10
CA MET A 243 -23.73 17.18 8.93
C MET A 243 -25.18 17.66 9.16
N PRO A 244 -25.51 18.91 8.79
CA PRO A 244 -26.88 19.40 8.82
C PRO A 244 -27.81 18.47 8.03
N SER A 245 -29.05 18.30 8.48
CA SER A 245 -30.05 17.44 7.82
C SER A 245 -30.27 17.78 6.35
N ALA A 246 -30.08 19.05 5.96
CA ALA A 246 -30.17 19.52 4.57
C ALA A 246 -28.99 19.08 3.67
N ALA A 247 -27.88 18.62 4.25
CA ALA A 247 -26.71 18.10 3.54
C ALA A 247 -26.68 16.56 3.47
N LYS A 248 -27.70 15.88 4.00
CA LYS A 248 -27.95 14.47 3.70
C LYS A 248 -28.50 14.39 2.27
N ILE A 249 -27.57 14.41 1.31
CA ILE A 249 -27.86 14.38 -0.13
C ILE A 249 -28.80 13.22 -0.43
N GLN A 250 -29.90 13.55 -1.11
CA GLN A 250 -30.83 12.59 -1.73
C GLN A 250 -30.07 11.78 -2.78
N ASP A 251 -30.17 10.45 -2.68
CA ASP A 251 -29.51 9.46 -3.56
C ASP A 251 -29.70 9.72 -5.07
#